data_AF-A0A9N8DIK7-F1
#
_entry.id   AF-A0A9N8DIK7-F1
#
_cell.length_a   1.000
_cell.length_b   1.000
_cell.length_c   1.000
_cell.angle_alpha   90.00
_cell.angle_beta   90.00
_cell.angle_gamma   90.00
#
_symmetry.space_group_name_H-M   'P 1'
#
loop_
_entity.id
_entity.type
_entity.pdbx_description
1 polymer ?
#
loop_
_entity_poly.entity_id
_entity_poly.type
_entity_poly.pdbx_seq_one_letter_code
_entity_poly.pdbx_strand_id
1 'polypeptide(L)'
;MSQENTPDGPFTPTVEPTRLFRSPVVKLSSKKAHELEEMQECNLEKLVEYVRAAIEKPFCFDLINKPGRRTTCTCLQDLGEQIDDEEVEACAKSLFLFCKLDYAERKRMVKEWIRSGLAAQLMFQGMQRETTTRVFLLPGSTTRLICRNALCQFIGYGQKSWKGVVKLVKSGEDPVHGLKNKVGNKLNSKSMDLFHVFFTSMKEHALPRATKIVRTEMVDGVNTLVELREEEKDIVELPSSMTKRGLYNRFIANQGWKIKWDNKGRLLKKTEIPDTEQKVTASQLPSWSSFRRFWKSEYPKLVIQRPSADICDQCYVFANKHKYCEHYSPSELNRNNKKKGKHQEEEEDRI
;
A
#
# COMPACT_ATOMS: atom_id res chain seq x y z
N MET A 1 -39.82 -32.85 -58.68
CA MET A 1 -39.07 -32.66 -57.41
C MET A 1 -38.45 -31.29 -57.45
N SER A 2 -39.20 -30.29 -56.99
CA SER A 2 -38.75 -28.90 -56.91
C SER A 2 -38.33 -28.64 -55.48
N GLN A 3 -37.06 -28.29 -55.25
CA GLN A 3 -36.59 -27.84 -53.95
C GLN A 3 -36.41 -26.32 -54.02
N GLU A 4 -37.18 -25.64 -53.17
CA GLU A 4 -37.15 -24.20 -52.93
C GLU A 4 -35.93 -23.85 -52.06
N ASN A 5 -35.14 -22.88 -52.52
CA ASN A 5 -34.15 -22.20 -51.70
C ASN A 5 -34.87 -21.23 -50.75
N THR A 6 -34.66 -21.39 -49.45
CA THR A 6 -35.06 -20.41 -48.43
C THR A 6 -33.93 -19.40 -48.21
N PRO A 7 -34.23 -18.10 -48.03
CA PRO A 7 -33.22 -17.07 -47.84
C PRO A 7 -32.78 -16.95 -46.38
N ASP A 8 -31.53 -16.51 -46.24
CA ASP A 8 -30.77 -16.30 -45.02
C ASP A 8 -31.53 -15.65 -43.86
N GLY A 9 -31.38 -16.27 -42.68
CA GLY A 9 -31.86 -15.72 -41.41
C GLY A 9 -31.10 -14.45 -41.00
N PRO A 10 -31.65 -13.68 -40.03
CA PRO A 10 -31.14 -12.36 -39.70
C PRO A 10 -29.76 -12.45 -39.03
N PHE A 11 -28.81 -11.74 -39.63
CA PHE A 11 -27.52 -11.38 -39.03
C PHE A 11 -27.77 -10.78 -37.64
N THR A 12 -27.48 -11.53 -36.59
CA THR A 12 -27.29 -10.95 -35.27
C THR A 12 -25.87 -10.41 -35.24
N PRO A 13 -25.65 -9.09 -35.14
CA PRO A 13 -24.31 -8.59 -34.97
C PRO A 13 -23.81 -9.06 -33.61
N THR A 14 -22.88 -10.00 -33.64
CA THR A 14 -22.08 -10.45 -32.51
C THR A 14 -21.22 -9.26 -32.08
N VAL A 15 -21.81 -8.34 -31.31
CA VAL A 15 -21.04 -7.34 -30.57
C VAL A 15 -20.13 -8.16 -29.66
N GLU A 16 -18.84 -8.20 -29.99
CA GLU A 16 -17.79 -8.74 -29.14
C GLU A 16 -18.09 -8.35 -27.70
N PRO A 17 -17.87 -9.24 -26.70
CA PRO A 17 -18.10 -8.92 -25.30
C PRO A 17 -17.14 -7.80 -24.92
N THR A 18 -17.61 -6.56 -25.13
CA THR A 18 -16.93 -5.30 -24.87
C THR A 18 -16.23 -5.47 -23.54
N ARG A 19 -14.90 -5.35 -23.53
CA ARG A 19 -14.13 -5.19 -22.28
C ARG A 19 -14.93 -4.19 -21.44
N LEU A 20 -15.65 -4.69 -20.42
CA LEU A 20 -16.53 -3.88 -19.59
C LEU A 20 -15.70 -2.66 -19.18
N PHE A 21 -16.09 -1.50 -19.69
CA PHE A 21 -15.34 -0.26 -19.59
C PHE A 21 -15.01 -0.07 -18.11
N ARG A 22 -13.75 -0.32 -17.74
CA ARG A 22 -13.36 -0.29 -16.32
C ARG A 22 -13.46 1.16 -15.88
N SER A 23 -14.36 1.45 -14.94
CA SER A 23 -14.53 2.80 -14.41
C SER A 23 -13.18 3.39 -14.00
N PRO A 24 -12.84 4.61 -14.47
CA PRO A 24 -11.63 5.32 -14.06
C PRO A 24 -11.53 5.47 -12.54
N VAL A 25 -12.67 5.52 -11.84
CA VAL A 25 -12.77 5.58 -10.37
C VAL A 25 -11.96 4.48 -9.69
N VAL A 26 -11.92 3.26 -10.24
CA VAL A 26 -11.15 2.15 -9.65
C VAL A 26 -9.64 2.44 -9.69
N LYS A 27 -9.16 3.03 -10.79
CA LYS A 27 -7.75 3.41 -10.92
C LYS A 27 -7.44 4.61 -10.02
N LEU A 28 -8.28 5.65 -10.07
CA LEU A 28 -8.10 6.88 -9.31
C LEU A 28 -8.13 6.64 -7.79
N SER A 29 -9.06 5.82 -7.30
CA SER A 29 -9.17 5.47 -5.88
C SER A 29 -8.00 4.63 -5.31
N SER A 30 -7.07 4.19 -6.17
CA SER A 30 -5.84 3.50 -5.78
C SER A 30 -4.62 4.43 -5.70
N LYS A 31 -4.71 5.65 -6.24
CA LYS A 31 -3.65 6.65 -6.17
C LYS A 31 -3.57 7.30 -4.79
N LYS A 32 -2.42 7.87 -4.45
CA LYS A 32 -2.28 8.69 -3.23
C LYS A 32 -3.00 10.02 -3.41
N ALA A 33 -3.46 10.62 -2.31
CA ALA A 33 -4.17 11.91 -2.35
C ALA A 33 -3.38 13.02 -3.07
N HIS A 34 -2.07 13.15 -2.81
CA HIS A 34 -1.26 14.17 -3.50
C HIS A 34 -1.17 13.95 -5.02
N GLU A 35 -1.13 12.69 -5.49
CA GLU A 35 -1.07 12.35 -6.92
C GLU A 35 -2.41 12.62 -7.64
N LEU A 36 -3.51 12.64 -6.87
CA LEU A 36 -4.83 13.01 -7.37
C LEU A 36 -4.96 14.52 -7.54
N GLU A 37 -4.37 15.29 -6.64
CA GLU A 37 -4.42 16.76 -6.63
C GLU A 37 -3.51 17.38 -7.70
N GLU A 38 -2.31 16.84 -7.88
CA GLU A 38 -1.37 17.32 -8.90
C GLU A 38 -1.91 17.19 -10.33
N MET A 39 -2.84 16.25 -10.57
CA MET A 39 -3.50 16.04 -11.86
C MET A 39 -5.03 16.22 -11.77
N GLN A 40 -5.50 17.10 -10.89
CA GLN A 40 -6.93 17.24 -10.63
C GLN A 40 -7.75 17.53 -11.90
N GLU A 41 -7.35 18.54 -12.69
CA GLU A 41 -8.06 18.94 -13.91
C GLU A 41 -8.13 17.79 -14.93
N CYS A 42 -6.98 17.19 -15.26
CA CYS A 42 -6.93 16.04 -16.18
C CYS A 42 -7.71 14.81 -15.68
N ASN A 43 -7.74 14.57 -14.36
CA ASN A 43 -8.54 13.48 -13.79
C ASN A 43 -10.04 13.80 -13.86
N LEU A 44 -10.44 15.06 -13.69
CA LEU A 44 -11.83 15.49 -13.76
C LEU A 44 -12.36 15.43 -15.19
N GLU A 45 -11.59 15.89 -16.18
CA GLU A 45 -11.93 15.77 -17.61
C GLU A 45 -12.20 14.31 -18.00
N LYS A 46 -11.30 13.39 -17.59
CA LYS A 46 -11.49 11.94 -17.81
C LYS A 46 -12.74 11.39 -17.15
N LEU A 47 -13.15 11.94 -16.01
CA LEU A 47 -14.39 11.55 -15.34
C LEU A 47 -15.61 12.11 -16.06
N VAL A 48 -15.55 13.34 -16.56
CA VAL A 48 -16.62 13.95 -17.38
C VAL A 48 -16.83 13.14 -18.66
N GLU A 49 -15.78 12.86 -19.42
CA GLU A 49 -15.84 12.01 -20.62
C GLU A 49 -16.43 10.64 -20.30
N TYR A 50 -16.01 10.06 -19.17
CA TYR A 50 -16.52 8.77 -18.73
C TYR A 50 -18.00 8.80 -18.36
N VAL A 51 -18.47 9.86 -17.69
CA VAL A 51 -19.88 10.03 -17.34
C VAL A 51 -20.72 10.19 -18.60
N ARG A 52 -20.32 11.03 -19.56
CA ARG A 52 -21.00 11.17 -20.85
C ARG A 52 -21.10 9.84 -21.60
N ALA A 53 -19.97 9.16 -21.78
CA ALA A 53 -19.92 7.87 -22.44
C ALA A 53 -20.71 6.76 -21.70
N ALA A 54 -20.93 6.90 -20.39
CA ALA A 54 -21.78 5.98 -19.64
C ALA A 54 -23.27 6.25 -19.88
N ILE A 55 -23.66 7.52 -19.99
CA ILE A 55 -25.05 7.99 -20.14
C ILE A 55 -25.57 7.78 -21.57
N GLU A 56 -24.72 7.90 -22.59
CA GLU A 56 -25.08 7.62 -24.00
C GLU A 56 -25.50 6.17 -24.27
N LYS A 57 -25.37 5.27 -23.29
CA LYS A 57 -25.70 3.86 -23.47
C LYS A 57 -27.20 3.64 -23.33
N PRO A 58 -27.83 2.92 -24.27
CA PRO A 58 -29.28 2.71 -24.25
C PRO A 58 -29.74 1.76 -23.12
N PHE A 59 -28.82 1.07 -22.46
CA PHE A 59 -29.14 0.10 -21.41
C PHE A 59 -28.06 0.05 -20.32
N CYS A 60 -28.47 -0.39 -19.13
CA CYS A 60 -27.52 -0.70 -18.05
C CYS A 60 -26.93 -2.11 -18.21
N PHE A 61 -25.70 -2.31 -17.75
CA PHE A 61 -25.09 -3.64 -17.65
C PHE A 61 -25.31 -4.24 -16.27
N ASP A 62 -25.65 -5.52 -16.22
CA ASP A 62 -25.67 -6.28 -14.98
C ASP A 62 -24.24 -6.48 -14.49
N LEU A 63 -23.86 -5.79 -13.42
CA LEU A 63 -22.53 -5.88 -12.81
C LEU A 63 -22.50 -6.81 -11.59
N ILE A 64 -23.67 -7.31 -11.18
CA ILE A 64 -23.84 -7.97 -9.87
C ILE A 64 -24.25 -9.43 -10.03
N ASN A 65 -25.26 -9.74 -10.84
CA ASN A 65 -25.73 -11.12 -10.98
C ASN A 65 -24.99 -11.81 -12.14
N LYS A 66 -24.98 -11.18 -13.32
CA LYS A 66 -24.28 -11.69 -14.53
C LYS A 66 -23.41 -10.59 -15.17
N PRO A 67 -22.17 -10.38 -14.68
CA PRO A 67 -21.25 -9.36 -15.18
C PRO A 67 -21.17 -9.33 -16.71
N GLY A 68 -21.57 -8.21 -17.31
CA GLY A 68 -21.48 -7.99 -18.77
C GLY A 68 -22.76 -8.26 -19.54
N ARG A 69 -23.79 -8.83 -18.91
CA ARG A 69 -25.09 -8.99 -19.53
C ARG A 69 -25.83 -7.65 -19.59
N ARG A 70 -26.45 -7.34 -20.73
CA ARG A 70 -27.34 -6.18 -20.86
C ARG A 70 -28.61 -6.40 -20.03
N THR A 71 -29.11 -5.33 -19.41
CA THR A 71 -30.40 -5.35 -18.70
C THR A 71 -31.47 -4.64 -19.54
N THR A 72 -32.74 -4.83 -19.17
CA THR A 72 -33.87 -4.11 -19.77
C THR A 72 -34.05 -2.70 -19.18
N CYS A 73 -33.15 -2.27 -18.29
CA CYS A 73 -33.24 -0.96 -17.64
C CYS A 73 -32.67 0.13 -18.55
N THR A 74 -33.49 1.12 -18.86
CA THR A 74 -33.15 2.28 -19.71
C THR A 74 -32.73 3.51 -18.92
N CYS A 75 -32.54 3.43 -17.59
CA CYS A 75 -32.33 4.64 -16.76
C CYS A 75 -31.13 5.53 -17.17
N LEU A 76 -30.16 5.00 -17.93
CA LEU A 76 -29.06 5.79 -18.48
C LEU A 76 -29.49 6.53 -19.75
N GLN A 77 -30.29 5.90 -20.61
CA GLN A 77 -30.89 6.53 -21.79
C GLN A 77 -31.80 7.69 -21.37
N ASP A 78 -32.75 7.42 -20.46
CA ASP A 78 -33.67 8.43 -19.95
C ASP A 78 -32.92 9.58 -19.26
N LEU A 79 -31.79 9.29 -18.63
CA LEU A 79 -30.92 10.31 -18.03
C LEU A 79 -30.25 11.14 -19.12
N GLY A 80 -29.76 10.53 -20.21
CA GLY A 80 -29.10 11.23 -21.31
C GLY A 80 -30.00 12.20 -22.06
N GLU A 81 -31.30 11.92 -22.12
CA GLU A 81 -32.27 12.84 -22.74
C GLU A 81 -32.56 14.08 -21.89
N GLN A 82 -32.25 14.04 -20.58
CA GLN A 82 -32.69 15.06 -19.64
C GLN A 82 -31.57 15.77 -18.87
N ILE A 83 -30.36 15.20 -18.87
CA ILE A 83 -29.23 15.73 -18.11
C ILE A 83 -28.54 16.84 -18.89
N ASP A 84 -28.20 17.94 -18.20
CA ASP A 84 -27.40 19.02 -18.76
C ASP A 84 -25.89 18.82 -18.48
N ASP A 85 -25.05 19.64 -19.11
CA ASP A 85 -23.60 19.58 -18.92
C ASP A 85 -23.17 19.94 -17.48
N GLU A 86 -23.95 20.77 -16.77
CA GLU A 86 -23.67 21.14 -15.38
C GLU A 86 -23.87 19.95 -14.43
N GLU A 87 -24.95 19.19 -14.61
CA GLU A 87 -25.26 17.96 -13.87
C GLU A 87 -24.21 16.86 -14.16
N VAL A 88 -23.73 16.76 -15.41
CA VAL A 88 -22.63 15.85 -15.78
C VAL A 88 -21.35 16.23 -15.05
N GLU A 89 -21.00 17.52 -15.03
CA GLU A 89 -19.80 18.00 -14.34
C GLU A 89 -19.92 17.83 -12.82
N ALA A 90 -21.09 18.09 -12.24
CA ALA A 90 -21.38 17.85 -10.83
C ALA A 90 -21.23 16.36 -10.47
N CYS A 91 -21.69 15.46 -11.33
CA CYS A 91 -21.48 14.03 -11.17
C CYS A 91 -20.00 13.65 -11.20
N ALA A 92 -19.24 14.17 -12.18
CA ALA A 92 -17.80 13.94 -12.26
C ALA A 92 -17.05 14.46 -11.02
N LYS A 93 -17.39 15.66 -10.53
CA LYS A 93 -16.84 16.24 -9.29
C LYS A 93 -17.14 15.36 -8.08
N SER A 94 -18.38 14.87 -7.96
CA SER A 94 -18.80 13.96 -6.89
C SER A 94 -18.02 12.63 -6.93
N LEU A 95 -17.83 12.05 -8.12
CA LEU A 95 -17.02 10.85 -8.31
C LEU A 95 -15.54 11.09 -8.00
N PHE A 96 -15.02 12.27 -8.30
CA PHE A 96 -13.64 12.65 -7.97
C PHE A 96 -13.46 12.77 -6.45
N LEU A 97 -14.38 13.42 -5.74
CA LEU A 97 -14.39 13.47 -4.27
C LEU A 97 -14.47 12.07 -3.67
N PHE A 98 -15.32 11.20 -4.23
CA PHE A 98 -15.40 9.80 -3.83
C PHE A 98 -14.06 9.06 -3.99
N CYS A 99 -13.25 9.39 -4.99
CA CYS A 99 -11.91 8.82 -5.16
C CYS A 99 -10.93 9.24 -4.06
N LYS A 100 -11.08 10.44 -3.49
CA LYS A 100 -10.21 10.96 -2.42
C LYS A 100 -10.47 10.32 -1.06
N LEU A 101 -11.68 9.83 -0.82
CA LEU A 101 -12.06 9.17 0.43
C LEU A 101 -11.24 7.91 0.68
N ASP A 102 -10.99 7.58 1.95
CA ASP A 102 -10.31 6.35 2.31
C ASP A 102 -11.19 5.10 2.09
N TYR A 103 -10.62 3.90 2.26
CA TYR A 103 -11.35 2.66 2.06
C TYR A 103 -12.62 2.53 2.94
N ALA A 104 -12.51 2.93 4.22
CA ALA A 104 -13.60 2.80 5.18
C ALA A 104 -14.70 3.83 4.91
N GLU A 105 -14.32 5.07 4.61
CA GLU A 105 -15.19 6.17 4.24
C GLU A 105 -15.96 5.89 2.96
N ARG A 106 -15.29 5.43 1.89
CA ARG A 106 -15.98 5.03 0.65
C ARG A 106 -17.03 3.95 0.91
N LYS A 107 -16.69 2.95 1.72
CA LYS A 107 -17.65 1.89 2.07
C LYS A 107 -18.79 2.41 2.93
N ARG A 108 -18.54 3.34 3.86
CA ARG A 108 -19.58 3.96 4.69
C ARG A 108 -20.55 4.76 3.82
N MET A 109 -20.03 5.56 2.89
CA MET A 109 -20.85 6.32 1.94
C MET A 109 -21.74 5.40 1.08
N VAL A 110 -21.17 4.33 0.50
CA VAL A 110 -21.96 3.36 -0.29
C VAL A 110 -22.96 2.59 0.60
N LYS A 111 -22.62 2.31 1.86
CA LYS A 111 -23.54 1.70 2.84
C LYS A 111 -24.77 2.59 3.05
N GLU A 112 -24.58 3.90 3.19
CA GLU A 112 -25.69 4.86 3.30
C GLU A 112 -26.52 4.92 2.01
N TRP A 113 -25.90 4.98 0.84
CA TRP A 113 -26.65 4.95 -0.43
C TRP A 113 -27.51 3.69 -0.58
N ILE A 114 -27.01 2.52 -0.14
CA ILE A 114 -27.79 1.27 -0.12
C ILE A 114 -28.95 1.36 0.86
N ARG A 115 -28.76 1.92 2.06
CA ARG A 115 -29.84 2.12 3.04
C ARG A 115 -30.93 3.02 2.49
N SER A 116 -30.55 4.18 1.95
CA SER A 116 -31.47 5.13 1.33
C SER A 116 -32.23 4.51 0.17
N GLY A 117 -31.54 3.77 -0.72
CA GLY A 117 -32.19 3.12 -1.85
C GLY A 117 -33.15 2.00 -1.44
N LEU A 118 -32.83 1.23 -0.41
CA LEU A 118 -33.76 0.22 0.14
C LEU A 118 -35.00 0.88 0.80
N ALA A 119 -34.80 1.97 1.53
CA ALA A 119 -35.91 2.72 2.12
C ALA A 119 -36.83 3.32 1.05
N ALA A 120 -36.25 3.92 0.00
CA ALA A 120 -36.99 4.42 -1.15
C ALA A 120 -37.76 3.30 -1.86
N GLN A 121 -37.16 2.12 -2.02
CA GLN A 121 -37.83 0.97 -2.63
C GLN A 121 -39.08 0.55 -1.84
N LEU A 122 -39.04 0.57 -0.50
CA LEU A 122 -40.21 0.30 0.34
C LEU A 122 -41.31 1.36 0.15
N MET A 123 -40.95 2.63 0.03
CA MET A 123 -41.91 3.71 -0.23
C MET A 123 -42.61 3.54 -1.59
N PHE A 124 -41.89 3.04 -2.60
CA PHE A 124 -42.40 2.85 -3.96
C PHE A 124 -43.06 1.47 -4.21
N GLN A 125 -43.18 0.59 -3.20
CA GLN A 125 -43.75 -0.75 -3.38
C GLN A 125 -45.23 -0.77 -3.83
N GLY A 126 -45.93 0.36 -3.78
CA GLY A 126 -47.28 0.55 -4.35
C GLY A 126 -47.34 1.26 -5.72
N MET A 127 -46.21 1.70 -6.27
CA MET A 127 -46.11 2.40 -7.56
C MET A 127 -45.56 1.49 -8.68
N GLN A 128 -45.69 1.93 -9.93
CA GLN A 128 -45.26 1.26 -11.17
C GLN A 128 -43.91 0.51 -11.03
N ARG A 129 -43.78 -0.66 -11.69
CA ARG A 129 -42.58 -1.52 -11.60
C ARG A 129 -41.27 -0.80 -11.99
N GLU A 130 -41.32 0.15 -12.92
CA GLU A 130 -40.13 0.88 -13.39
C GLU A 130 -39.49 1.74 -12.28
N THR A 131 -40.31 2.42 -11.48
CA THR A 131 -39.86 3.22 -10.32
C THR A 131 -39.24 2.37 -9.21
N THR A 132 -39.59 1.09 -9.11
CA THR A 132 -39.04 0.21 -8.06
C THR A 132 -37.56 -0.16 -8.28
N THR A 133 -37.05 0.04 -9.50
CA THR A 133 -35.65 -0.29 -9.84
C THR A 133 -34.70 0.91 -9.82
N ARG A 134 -35.25 2.13 -9.93
CA ARG A 134 -34.53 3.42 -9.93
C ARG A 134 -34.65 4.07 -8.56
N VAL A 135 -33.82 3.64 -7.63
CA VAL A 135 -33.94 4.02 -6.21
C VAL A 135 -32.69 4.70 -5.66
N PHE A 136 -31.66 4.87 -6.49
CA PHE A 136 -30.40 5.49 -6.10
C PHE A 136 -30.30 6.87 -6.74
N LEU A 137 -29.83 7.86 -5.99
CA LEU A 137 -29.50 9.16 -6.57
C LEU A 137 -28.24 9.05 -7.45
N LEU A 138 -28.25 9.74 -8.58
CA LEU A 138 -27.03 9.97 -9.35
C LEU A 138 -26.03 10.73 -8.46
N PRO A 139 -24.75 10.30 -8.36
CA PRO A 139 -23.76 11.03 -7.59
C PRO A 139 -23.71 12.50 -8.01
N GLY A 140 -23.79 13.43 -7.06
CA GLY A 140 -23.78 14.87 -7.37
C GLY A 140 -25.15 15.46 -7.77
N SER A 141 -26.20 14.65 -7.92
CA SER A 141 -27.57 15.10 -8.13
C SER A 141 -28.43 14.89 -6.89
N THR A 142 -29.47 15.71 -6.72
CA THR A 142 -30.48 15.59 -5.66
C THR A 142 -31.80 15.03 -6.14
N THR A 143 -32.03 14.97 -7.45
CA THR A 143 -33.34 14.65 -8.05
C THR A 143 -33.29 13.44 -8.98
N ARG A 144 -32.15 13.18 -9.63
CA ARG A 144 -32.04 12.13 -10.66
C ARG A 144 -31.88 10.76 -10.02
N LEU A 145 -32.83 9.86 -10.33
CA LEU A 145 -32.81 8.48 -9.87
C LEU A 145 -32.26 7.53 -10.94
N ILE A 146 -31.30 6.72 -10.54
CA ILE A 146 -30.66 5.68 -11.35
C ILE A 146 -30.85 4.30 -10.71
N CYS A 147 -30.69 3.27 -11.53
CA CYS A 147 -30.70 1.91 -11.02
C CYS A 147 -29.38 1.55 -10.33
N ARG A 148 -29.43 0.48 -9.53
CA ARG A 148 -28.27 -0.10 -8.86
C ARG A 148 -27.08 -0.36 -9.79
N ASN A 149 -27.37 -0.84 -10.99
CA ASN A 149 -26.34 -1.22 -11.95
C ASN A 149 -25.62 0.02 -12.53
N ALA A 150 -26.37 1.08 -12.81
CA ALA A 150 -25.82 2.38 -13.22
C ALA A 150 -24.92 2.95 -12.11
N LEU A 151 -25.38 2.93 -10.85
CA LEU A 151 -24.56 3.38 -9.71
C LEU A 151 -23.25 2.58 -9.62
N CYS A 152 -23.33 1.24 -9.68
CA CYS A 152 -22.16 0.36 -9.68
C CYS A 152 -21.19 0.65 -10.83
N GLN A 153 -21.71 0.99 -12.01
CA GLN A 153 -20.91 1.38 -13.16
C GLN A 153 -20.12 2.64 -12.83
N PHE A 154 -20.79 3.72 -12.40
CA PHE A 154 -20.14 4.98 -12.07
C PHE A 154 -19.02 4.82 -11.03
N ILE A 155 -19.29 4.19 -9.89
CA ILE A 155 -18.29 4.02 -8.82
C ILE A 155 -17.30 2.86 -9.05
N GLY A 156 -17.47 2.09 -10.13
CA GLY A 156 -16.60 0.95 -10.44
C GLY A 156 -16.75 -0.25 -9.50
N TYR A 157 -17.91 -0.42 -8.88
CA TYR A 157 -18.18 -1.56 -8.00
C TYR A 157 -18.62 -2.78 -8.81
N GLY A 158 -17.83 -3.86 -8.73
CA GLY A 158 -18.23 -5.18 -9.21
C GLY A 158 -19.03 -5.97 -8.18
N GLN A 159 -19.49 -7.15 -8.59
CA GLN A 159 -20.25 -8.10 -7.77
C GLN A 159 -19.69 -8.30 -6.35
N LYS A 160 -18.39 -8.57 -6.21
CA LYS A 160 -17.77 -8.86 -4.90
C LYS A 160 -17.80 -7.66 -3.96
N SER A 161 -17.46 -6.47 -4.48
CA SER A 161 -17.48 -5.22 -3.71
C SER A 161 -18.90 -4.89 -3.26
N TRP A 162 -19.86 -4.95 -4.17
CA TRP A 162 -21.27 -4.68 -3.87
C TRP A 162 -21.85 -5.64 -2.83
N LYS A 163 -21.71 -6.96 -3.04
CA LYS A 163 -22.16 -7.98 -2.08
C LYS A 163 -21.50 -7.82 -0.71
N GLY A 164 -20.23 -7.41 -0.69
CA GLY A 164 -19.50 -7.10 0.54
C GLY A 164 -20.13 -5.95 1.33
N VAL A 165 -20.54 -4.86 0.67
CA VAL A 165 -21.22 -3.75 1.36
C VAL A 165 -22.65 -4.12 1.75
N VAL A 166 -23.40 -4.83 0.90
CA VAL A 166 -24.74 -5.33 1.26
C VAL A 166 -24.69 -6.20 2.52
N LYS A 167 -23.65 -7.03 2.68
CA LYS A 167 -23.45 -7.81 3.92
C LYS A 167 -23.28 -6.90 5.14
N LEU A 168 -22.49 -5.83 5.02
CA LEU A 168 -22.30 -4.84 6.10
C LEU A 168 -23.57 -4.05 6.42
N VAL A 169 -24.41 -3.76 5.42
CA VAL A 169 -25.73 -3.15 5.66
C VAL A 169 -26.60 -4.08 6.49
N LYS A 170 -26.64 -5.37 6.13
CA LYS A 170 -27.43 -6.40 6.83
C LYS A 170 -26.92 -6.70 8.24
N SER A 171 -25.59 -6.76 8.44
CA SER A 171 -25.00 -7.02 9.76
C SER A 171 -24.97 -5.78 10.65
N GLY A 172 -25.15 -4.58 10.10
CA GLY A 172 -25.00 -3.33 10.84
C GLY A 172 -23.54 -2.91 11.07
N GLU A 173 -22.58 -3.79 10.82
CA GLU A 173 -21.15 -3.60 11.12
C GLU A 173 -20.48 -2.48 10.32
N ASP A 174 -19.45 -1.88 10.90
CA ASP A 174 -18.63 -0.88 10.23
C ASP A 174 -17.60 -1.50 9.27
N PRO A 175 -17.26 -0.80 8.17
CA PRO A 175 -16.30 -1.29 7.20
C PRO A 175 -14.88 -1.30 7.78
N VAL A 176 -14.41 -2.48 8.19
CA VAL A 176 -13.02 -2.69 8.62
C VAL A 176 -12.17 -3.20 7.46
N HIS A 177 -11.00 -2.60 7.25
CA HIS A 177 -10.01 -3.13 6.31
C HIS A 177 -9.51 -4.49 6.83
N GLY A 178 -9.57 -5.55 6.01
CA GLY A 178 -9.53 -6.95 6.49
C GLY A 178 -8.31 -7.38 7.32
N LEU A 179 -7.22 -6.63 7.31
CA LEU A 179 -5.99 -6.87 8.08
C LEU A 179 -5.62 -5.75 9.06
N LYS A 180 -6.41 -4.68 9.14
CA LYS A 180 -6.15 -3.58 10.08
C LYS A 180 -6.30 -4.15 11.49
N ASN A 181 -5.26 -4.02 12.30
CA ASN A 181 -5.18 -4.51 13.69
C ASN A 181 -5.26 -6.03 13.89
N LYS A 182 -5.17 -6.83 12.82
CA LYS A 182 -5.07 -8.30 12.95
C LYS A 182 -3.61 -8.74 12.87
N VAL A 183 -3.22 -9.65 13.75
CA VAL A 183 -1.95 -10.37 13.65
C VAL A 183 -1.98 -11.10 12.31
N GLY A 184 -1.00 -10.86 11.44
CA GLY A 184 -0.98 -11.49 10.13
C GLY A 184 -0.90 -13.00 10.29
N ASN A 185 -1.69 -13.76 9.51
CA ASN A 185 -1.78 -15.23 9.55
C ASN A 185 -0.44 -16.01 9.49
N LYS A 186 0.69 -15.32 9.28
CA LYS A 186 2.05 -15.90 9.21
C LYS A 186 2.87 -15.76 10.50
N LEU A 187 2.38 -15.07 11.53
CA LEU A 187 3.03 -15.04 12.85
C LEU A 187 2.32 -16.07 13.73
N ASN A 188 2.89 -17.27 13.76
CA ASN A 188 2.47 -18.34 14.67
C ASN A 188 2.88 -17.95 16.12
N SER A 189 2.10 -18.34 17.14
CA SER A 189 2.44 -18.13 18.55
C SER A 189 3.84 -18.64 18.87
N LYS A 190 4.19 -19.83 18.37
CA LYS A 190 5.55 -20.40 18.49
C LYS A 190 6.65 -19.49 17.98
N SER A 191 6.41 -18.76 16.88
CA SER A 191 7.40 -17.82 16.34
C SER A 191 7.55 -16.57 17.22
N MET A 192 6.46 -16.15 17.90
CA MET A 192 6.51 -15.04 18.86
C MET A 192 7.34 -15.43 20.08
N ASP A 193 7.14 -16.63 20.61
CA ASP A 193 7.89 -17.14 21.76
C ASP A 193 9.40 -17.19 21.47
N LEU A 194 9.76 -17.73 20.30
CA LEU A 194 11.16 -17.75 19.82
C LEU A 194 11.77 -16.35 19.73
N PHE A 195 10.98 -15.35 19.29
CA PHE A 195 11.45 -13.97 19.26
C PHE A 195 11.63 -13.38 20.64
N HIS A 196 10.69 -13.60 21.56
CA HIS A 196 10.82 -13.10 22.93
C HIS A 196 12.07 -13.66 23.62
N VAL A 197 12.31 -14.97 23.51
CA VAL A 197 13.52 -15.61 24.05
C VAL A 197 14.78 -14.97 23.45
N PHE A 198 14.82 -14.79 22.13
CA PHE A 198 15.98 -14.20 21.45
C PHE A 198 16.21 -12.73 21.83
N PHE A 199 15.19 -11.88 21.80
CA PHE A 199 15.36 -10.45 22.11
C PHE A 199 15.63 -10.20 23.59
N THR A 200 15.15 -11.08 24.46
CA THR A 200 15.48 -11.01 25.89
C THR A 200 16.96 -11.32 26.12
N SER A 201 17.52 -12.36 25.47
CA SER A 201 18.96 -12.64 25.57
C SER A 201 19.82 -11.55 24.93
N MET A 202 19.31 -10.82 23.93
CA MET A 202 20.04 -9.67 23.37
C MET A 202 20.25 -8.53 24.38
N LYS A 203 19.40 -8.40 25.42
CA LYS A 203 19.61 -7.39 26.47
C LYS A 203 20.89 -7.63 27.26
N GLU A 204 21.37 -8.87 27.35
CA GLU A 204 22.64 -9.21 28.02
C GLU A 204 23.85 -8.68 27.26
N HIS A 205 23.72 -8.47 25.95
CA HIS A 205 24.74 -7.88 25.10
C HIS A 205 24.61 -6.37 24.97
N ALA A 206 23.72 -5.76 25.73
CA ALA A 206 23.59 -4.31 25.75
C ALA A 206 24.84 -3.69 26.35
N LEU A 207 25.27 -2.59 25.74
CA LEU A 207 26.36 -1.79 26.26
C LEU A 207 25.88 -1.04 27.51
N PRO A 208 26.75 -0.87 28.52
CA PRO A 208 26.48 0.05 29.60
C PRO A 208 26.32 1.45 29.01
N ARG A 209 25.10 1.99 29.05
CA ARG A 209 24.84 3.34 28.60
C ARG A 209 25.51 4.30 29.58
N ALA A 210 26.32 5.24 29.09
CA ALA A 210 26.96 6.26 29.93
C ALA A 210 25.90 6.90 30.84
N THR A 211 26.16 6.88 32.15
CA THR A 211 25.23 7.42 33.16
C THR A 211 25.02 8.91 32.91
N LYS A 212 23.83 9.39 33.27
CA LYS A 212 23.35 10.78 33.09
C LYS A 212 24.45 11.82 33.30
N ILE A 213 25.25 11.67 34.37
CA ILE A 213 26.36 12.55 34.77
C ILE A 213 27.38 12.77 33.64
N VAL A 214 27.87 11.70 33.00
CA VAL A 214 28.92 11.77 31.94
C VAL A 214 28.42 12.50 30.69
N ARG A 215 27.12 12.43 30.38
CA ARG A 215 26.52 13.15 29.23
C ARG A 215 26.22 14.61 29.53
N THR A 216 25.93 14.95 30.78
CA THR A 216 25.79 16.35 31.21
C THR A 216 27.13 17.09 31.31
N GLU A 217 28.24 16.40 31.60
CA GLU A 217 29.53 17.06 31.87
C GLU A 217 30.50 17.12 30.68
N MET A 218 30.22 16.48 29.54
CA MET A 218 31.20 16.34 28.44
C MET A 218 30.77 16.98 27.11
N VAL A 219 30.06 18.12 27.16
CA VAL A 219 29.92 19.01 26.00
C VAL A 219 30.57 20.36 26.37
N ASP A 220 31.80 20.55 25.90
CA ASP A 220 32.51 21.83 25.78
C ASP A 220 32.56 22.75 27.02
N GLY A 221 32.61 22.20 28.23
CA GLY A 221 32.81 23.00 29.45
C GLY A 221 31.71 24.04 29.74
N VAL A 222 30.57 23.96 29.06
CA VAL A 222 29.40 24.79 29.31
C VAL A 222 28.31 23.89 29.87
N ASN A 223 28.03 24.04 31.17
CA ASN A 223 26.95 23.38 31.89
C ASN A 223 25.59 23.67 31.23
N THR A 224 25.23 22.87 30.23
CA THR A 224 23.88 22.83 29.69
C THR A 224 23.26 21.53 30.18
N LEU A 225 22.38 21.64 31.18
CA LEU A 225 21.55 20.55 31.66
C LEU A 225 20.63 20.09 30.51
N VAL A 226 21.11 19.17 29.68
CA VAL A 226 20.26 18.47 28.72
C VAL A 226 19.45 17.45 29.53
N GLU A 227 18.29 17.88 30.02
CA GLU A 227 17.29 16.96 30.55
C GLU A 227 16.93 15.95 29.46
N LEU A 228 17.24 14.67 29.70
CA LEU A 228 16.83 13.59 28.81
C LEU A 228 15.30 13.61 28.73
N ARG A 229 14.76 13.70 27.51
CA ARG A 229 13.31 13.57 27.27
C ARG A 229 12.85 12.23 27.85
N GLU A 230 11.63 12.16 28.42
CA GLU A 230 11.13 10.93 29.06
C GLU A 230 11.17 9.70 28.13
N GLU A 231 11.05 9.92 26.82
CA GLU A 231 11.15 8.90 25.77
C GLU A 231 12.52 8.22 25.70
N GLU A 232 13.57 8.85 26.22
CA GLU A 232 14.93 8.31 26.27
C GLU A 232 15.23 7.49 27.54
N LYS A 233 14.26 7.42 28.47
CA LYS A 233 14.34 6.63 29.69
C LYS A 233 14.24 5.14 29.33
N ASP A 234 15.18 4.35 29.84
CA ASP A 234 15.28 2.89 29.66
C ASP A 234 15.61 2.39 28.24
N ILE A 235 16.22 3.23 27.38
CA ILE A 235 16.77 2.73 26.11
C ILE A 235 17.94 1.80 26.40
N VAL A 236 17.87 0.60 25.83
CA VAL A 236 18.91 -0.43 25.88
C VAL A 236 19.66 -0.40 24.56
N GLU A 237 20.93 -0.03 24.60
CA GLU A 237 21.77 0.18 23.41
C GLU A 237 22.60 -1.07 23.10
N LEU A 238 22.40 -1.65 21.91
CA LEU A 238 23.24 -2.73 21.36
C LEU A 238 24.45 -2.14 20.64
N PRO A 239 25.60 -2.86 20.62
CA PRO A 239 26.79 -2.42 19.92
C PRO A 239 26.54 -2.09 18.45
N SER A 240 27.23 -1.07 17.93
CA SER A 240 27.16 -0.64 16.53
C SER A 240 27.51 -1.76 15.52
N SER A 241 28.27 -2.78 15.94
CA SER A 241 28.57 -3.98 15.15
C SER A 241 27.37 -4.93 14.96
N MET A 242 26.36 -4.88 15.84
CA MET A 242 25.19 -5.75 15.80
C MET A 242 24.13 -5.23 14.83
N THR A 243 24.37 -5.37 13.53
CA THR A 243 23.37 -4.96 12.52
C THR A 243 22.08 -5.77 12.64
N LYS A 244 20.92 -5.17 12.29
CA LYS A 244 19.62 -5.87 12.32
C LYS A 244 19.64 -7.17 11.51
N ARG A 245 20.32 -7.17 10.36
CA ARG A 245 20.48 -8.37 9.51
C ARG A 245 21.39 -9.40 10.17
N GLY A 246 22.49 -8.97 10.78
CA GLY A 246 23.39 -9.84 11.54
C GLY A 246 22.67 -10.52 12.70
N LEU A 247 21.86 -9.79 13.45
CA LEU A 247 21.05 -10.33 14.54
C LEU A 247 20.01 -11.33 14.06
N TYR A 248 19.36 -11.08 12.92
CA TYR A 248 18.46 -12.09 12.34
C TYR A 248 19.21 -13.33 11.86
N ASN A 249 20.39 -13.19 11.25
CA ASN A 249 21.22 -14.35 10.91
C ASN A 249 21.62 -15.14 12.17
N ARG A 250 21.98 -14.45 13.26
CA ARG A 250 22.28 -15.06 14.57
C ARG A 250 21.06 -15.78 15.14
N PHE A 251 19.88 -15.16 15.10
CA PHE A 251 18.63 -15.79 15.52
C PHE A 251 18.39 -17.10 14.77
N ILE A 252 18.56 -17.10 13.44
CA ILE A 252 18.33 -18.30 12.63
C ILE A 252 19.41 -19.36 12.86
N ALA A 253 20.66 -18.94 13.07
CA ALA A 253 21.77 -19.84 13.44
C ALA A 253 21.53 -20.51 14.81
N ASN A 254 20.97 -19.79 15.79
CA ASN A 254 20.61 -20.35 17.10
C ASN A 254 19.54 -21.46 17.02
N GLN A 255 18.83 -21.54 15.89
CA GLN A 255 17.85 -22.58 15.58
C GLN A 255 18.44 -23.72 14.73
N GLY A 256 19.73 -23.69 14.39
CA GLY A 256 20.41 -24.71 13.58
C GLY A 256 20.41 -24.45 12.07
N TRP A 257 20.10 -23.21 11.63
CA TRP A 257 19.92 -22.89 10.22
C TRP A 257 20.82 -21.74 9.75
N LYS A 258 21.24 -21.80 8.48
CA LYS A 258 21.98 -20.76 7.78
C LYS A 258 21.15 -20.21 6.63
N ILE A 259 21.23 -18.89 6.42
CA ILE A 259 20.51 -18.21 5.34
C ILE A 259 21.49 -17.70 4.30
N LYS A 260 21.19 -17.96 3.03
CA LYS A 260 21.84 -17.29 1.89
C LYS A 260 20.96 -16.16 1.38
N TRP A 261 21.57 -14.99 1.19
CA TRP A 261 20.91 -13.79 0.66
C TRP A 261 21.35 -13.53 -0.79
N ASP A 262 20.47 -12.93 -1.56
CA ASP A 262 20.75 -12.37 -2.88
C ASP A 262 21.40 -10.97 -2.75
N ASN A 263 22.05 -10.50 -3.82
CA ASN A 263 22.62 -9.16 -3.95
C ASN A 263 21.54 -8.07 -3.82
N LYS A 264 20.27 -8.40 -4.13
CA LYS A 264 19.11 -7.53 -3.90
C LYS A 264 18.51 -7.64 -2.48
N GLY A 265 19.18 -8.36 -1.59
CA GLY A 265 18.78 -8.53 -0.19
C GLY A 265 17.55 -9.43 0.03
N ARG A 266 17.19 -10.24 -0.98
CA ARG A 266 16.12 -11.27 -0.91
C ARG A 266 16.68 -12.57 -0.34
N LEU A 267 15.85 -13.32 0.38
CA LEU A 267 16.26 -14.63 0.93
C LEU A 267 16.25 -15.68 -0.18
N LEU A 268 17.40 -16.31 -0.45
CA LEU A 268 17.53 -17.32 -1.50
C LEU A 268 17.23 -18.73 -0.98
N LYS A 269 17.90 -19.12 0.11
CA LYS A 269 17.81 -20.49 0.63
C LYS A 269 18.07 -20.50 2.14
N LYS A 270 17.40 -21.41 2.84
CA LYS A 270 17.74 -21.84 4.19
C LYS A 270 18.42 -23.20 4.08
N THR A 271 19.59 -23.35 4.69
CA THR A 271 20.35 -24.59 4.72
C THR A 271 20.62 -24.97 6.16
N GLU A 272 20.63 -26.25 6.46
CA GLU A 272 21.00 -26.74 7.79
C GLU A 272 22.48 -26.45 8.04
N ILE A 273 22.81 -26.14 9.29
CA ILE A 273 24.21 -26.06 9.73
C ILE A 273 24.62 -27.48 10.13
N PRO A 274 25.69 -28.05 9.52
CA PRO A 274 26.21 -29.35 9.92
C PRO A 274 26.52 -29.37 11.43
N ASP A 275 26.31 -30.52 12.07
CA ASP A 275 26.62 -30.76 13.48
C ASP A 275 25.90 -29.84 14.49
N THR A 276 24.80 -29.19 14.08
CA THR A 276 23.96 -28.37 14.95
C THR A 276 22.54 -28.93 14.98
N GLU A 277 21.96 -29.10 16.17
CA GLU A 277 20.58 -29.55 16.33
C GLU A 277 19.58 -28.54 15.76
N GLN A 278 18.68 -29.00 14.89
CA GLN A 278 17.59 -28.20 14.36
C GLN A 278 16.44 -28.14 15.38
N LYS A 279 16.43 -27.08 16.19
CA LYS A 279 15.39 -26.85 17.21
C LYS A 279 13.99 -26.67 16.62
N VAL A 280 13.90 -26.23 15.36
CA VAL A 280 12.65 -26.07 14.62
C VAL A 280 12.83 -26.41 13.13
N THR A 281 11.72 -26.72 12.45
CA THR A 281 11.71 -26.98 11.01
C THR A 281 11.83 -25.69 10.19
N ALA A 282 12.35 -25.79 8.95
CA ALA A 282 12.56 -24.63 8.06
C ALA A 282 11.30 -23.80 7.77
N SER A 283 10.13 -24.45 7.77
CA SER A 283 8.82 -23.83 7.51
C SER A 283 8.30 -23.02 8.71
N GLN A 284 8.72 -23.39 9.93
CA GLN A 284 8.36 -22.71 11.18
C GLN A 284 9.24 -21.49 11.46
N LEU A 285 10.40 -21.40 10.79
CA LEU A 285 11.28 -20.25 10.90
C LEU A 285 10.61 -18.98 10.33
N PRO A 286 10.42 -17.95 11.17
CA PRO A 286 9.72 -16.75 10.76
C PRO A 286 10.53 -15.97 9.71
N SER A 287 9.83 -15.12 8.95
CA SER A 287 10.47 -14.30 7.93
C SER A 287 11.22 -13.12 8.52
N TRP A 288 12.19 -12.57 7.77
CA TRP A 288 12.88 -11.33 8.10
C TRP A 288 11.92 -10.15 8.37
N SER A 289 10.88 -10.03 7.55
CA SER A 289 9.86 -8.98 7.73
C SER A 289 9.11 -9.15 9.04
N SER A 290 8.80 -10.40 9.42
CA SER A 290 8.15 -10.73 10.69
C SER A 290 9.07 -10.37 11.87
N PHE A 291 10.34 -10.75 11.82
CA PHE A 291 11.35 -10.43 12.83
C PHE A 291 11.48 -8.92 13.05
N ARG A 292 11.62 -8.14 11.97
CA ARG A 292 11.71 -6.68 12.07
C ARG A 292 10.45 -6.03 12.62
N ARG A 293 9.28 -6.50 12.18
CA ARG A 293 7.99 -5.95 12.63
C ARG A 293 7.81 -6.19 14.12
N PHE A 294 8.10 -7.42 14.56
CA PHE A 294 8.05 -7.80 15.96
C PHE A 294 9.03 -6.98 16.82
N TRP A 295 10.28 -6.81 16.39
CA TRP A 295 11.23 -5.93 17.10
C TRP A 295 10.65 -4.53 17.26
N LYS A 296 10.16 -3.92 16.17
CA LYS A 296 9.62 -2.56 16.22
C LYS A 296 8.41 -2.42 17.15
N SER A 297 7.56 -3.44 17.27
CA SER A 297 6.37 -3.39 18.13
C SER A 297 6.67 -3.71 19.59
N GLU A 298 7.38 -4.80 19.86
CA GLU A 298 7.54 -5.34 21.22
C GLU A 298 8.81 -4.83 21.92
N TYR A 299 9.86 -4.48 21.15
CA TYR A 299 11.15 -4.05 21.69
C TYR A 299 11.59 -2.69 21.11
N PRO A 300 10.74 -1.63 21.13
CA PRO A 300 11.08 -0.34 20.54
C PRO A 300 12.26 0.35 21.23
N LYS A 301 12.47 0.08 22.53
CA LYS A 301 13.58 0.62 23.34
C LYS A 301 14.91 -0.12 23.17
N LEU A 302 14.94 -1.26 22.46
CA LEU A 302 16.18 -1.96 22.14
C LEU A 302 16.74 -1.43 20.82
N VAL A 303 17.76 -0.58 20.89
CA VAL A 303 18.27 0.19 19.75
C VAL A 303 19.71 -0.19 19.46
N ILE A 304 20.07 -0.31 18.19
CA ILE A 304 21.48 -0.47 17.79
C ILE A 304 22.08 0.93 17.72
N GLN A 305 23.21 1.14 18.40
CA GLN A 305 23.92 2.41 18.35
C GLN A 305 24.31 2.80 16.91
N ARG A 306 24.33 4.10 16.67
CA ARG A 306 24.87 4.62 15.41
C ARG A 306 26.39 4.39 15.41
N PRO A 307 27.00 3.96 14.28
CA PRO A 307 28.44 3.70 14.21
C PRO A 307 29.35 4.86 14.64
N SER A 308 28.87 6.10 14.63
CA SER A 308 29.60 7.30 15.06
C SER A 308 29.45 7.62 16.56
N ALA A 309 28.69 6.83 17.33
CA ALA A 309 28.46 7.09 18.74
C ALA A 309 29.61 6.58 19.64
N ASP A 310 30.45 5.67 19.13
CA ASP A 310 31.54 5.03 19.88
C ASP A 310 32.93 5.63 19.57
N ILE A 311 33.04 6.47 18.55
CA ILE A 311 34.30 7.05 18.09
C ILE A 311 34.04 8.48 17.65
N CYS A 312 34.93 9.42 17.99
CA CYS A 312 34.79 10.80 17.50
C CYS A 312 34.79 10.83 15.96
N ASP A 313 34.23 11.88 15.36
CA ASP A 313 34.09 11.98 13.90
C ASP A 313 35.42 11.79 13.16
N GLN A 314 36.54 12.21 13.75
CA GLN A 314 37.88 12.01 13.21
C GLN A 314 38.28 10.53 13.19
N CYS A 315 38.00 9.79 14.26
CA CYS A 315 38.23 8.34 14.34
C CYS A 315 37.30 7.57 13.39
N TYR A 316 36.06 8.05 13.18
CA TYR A 316 35.14 7.49 12.19
C TYR A 316 35.65 7.68 10.75
N VAL A 317 36.12 8.88 10.42
CA VAL A 317 36.75 9.17 9.11
C VAL A 317 38.00 8.32 8.91
N PHE A 318 38.86 8.19 9.93
CA PHE A 318 40.07 7.38 9.87
C PHE A 318 39.77 5.88 9.66
N ALA A 319 38.85 5.31 10.45
CA ALA A 319 38.47 3.91 10.35
C ALA A 319 37.83 3.57 8.98
N ASN A 320 36.99 4.47 8.46
CA ASN A 320 36.44 4.30 7.12
C ASN A 320 37.51 4.45 6.04
N LYS A 321 38.45 5.39 6.18
CA LYS A 321 39.57 5.55 5.23
C LYS A 321 40.40 4.27 5.14
N HIS A 322 40.71 3.63 6.27
CA HIS A 322 41.41 2.34 6.27
C HIS A 322 40.59 1.23 5.59
N LYS A 323 39.30 1.12 5.93
CA LYS A 323 38.39 0.08 5.41
C LYS A 323 38.17 0.17 3.90
N TYR A 324 38.23 1.38 3.31
CA TYR A 324 38.01 1.60 1.88
C TYR A 324 39.31 1.81 1.08
N CYS A 325 40.46 2.05 1.72
CA CYS A 325 41.76 2.12 1.05
C CYS A 325 42.37 0.74 0.78
N GLU A 326 42.06 -0.31 1.55
CA GLU A 326 42.56 -1.68 1.29
C GLU A 326 42.03 -2.32 0.00
N HIS A 327 41.04 -1.72 -0.67
CA HIS A 327 40.52 -2.19 -1.95
C HIS A 327 41.17 -1.54 -3.19
N TYR A 328 42.10 -0.61 -3.01
CA TYR A 328 42.89 -0.08 -4.12
C TYR A 328 44.25 -0.77 -4.15
N SER A 329 44.46 -1.58 -5.17
CA SER A 329 45.79 -2.12 -5.44
C SER A 329 46.80 -0.96 -5.64
N PRO A 330 48.05 -1.08 -5.16
CA PRO A 330 49.07 -0.02 -5.30
C PRO A 330 49.33 0.46 -6.72
N SER A 331 48.92 -0.30 -7.75
CA SER A 331 49.09 0.03 -9.16
C SER A 331 48.10 1.09 -9.68
N GLU A 332 46.96 1.31 -9.01
CA GLU A 332 45.95 2.29 -9.44
C GLU A 332 46.19 3.69 -8.86
N LEU A 333 46.76 3.79 -7.66
CA LEU A 333 47.15 5.06 -7.04
C LEU A 333 48.25 5.78 -7.84
N ASN A 334 49.16 5.02 -8.46
CA ASN A 334 50.24 5.57 -9.27
C ASN A 334 49.78 6.16 -10.62
N ARG A 335 48.63 5.70 -11.16
CA ARG A 335 48.03 6.30 -12.37
C ARG A 335 47.33 7.62 -12.11
N ASN A 336 46.71 7.78 -10.94
CA ASN A 336 45.99 9.00 -10.58
C ASN A 336 46.92 10.12 -10.11
N ASN A 337 48.04 9.81 -9.44
CA ASN A 337 49.04 10.82 -9.08
C ASN A 337 49.79 11.37 -10.30
N LYS A 338 50.05 10.55 -11.32
CA LYS A 338 50.69 11.00 -12.58
C LYS A 338 49.79 11.91 -13.43
N LYS A 339 48.46 11.80 -13.30
CA LYS A 339 47.48 12.69 -13.95
C LYS A 339 47.29 14.01 -13.22
N LYS A 340 47.45 14.06 -11.89
CA LYS A 340 47.34 15.31 -11.11
C LYS A 340 48.58 16.20 -11.21
N GLY A 341 49.78 15.63 -11.27
CA GLY A 341 51.01 16.41 -11.45
C GLY A 341 51.10 17.14 -12.80
N LYS A 342 50.53 16.56 -13.86
CA LYS A 342 50.53 17.17 -15.20
C LYS A 342 49.58 18.37 -15.35
N HIS A 343 48.59 18.50 -14.48
CA HIS A 343 47.62 19.59 -14.54
C HIS A 343 48.04 20.81 -13.70
N GLN A 344 49.01 20.65 -12.80
CA GLN A 344 49.56 21.75 -12.00
C GLN A 344 50.76 22.43 -12.66
N GLU A 345 51.58 21.71 -13.43
CA GLU A 345 52.69 22.32 -14.20
C GLU A 345 52.22 23.19 -15.39
N GLU A 346 51.04 22.93 -15.97
CA GLU A 346 50.50 23.74 -17.09
C GLU A 346 49.79 25.03 -16.61
N GLU A 347 49.54 25.20 -15.32
CA GLU A 347 48.83 26.36 -14.75
C GLU A 347 49.77 27.41 -14.10
N GLU A 348 51.02 27.05 -13.80
CA GLU A 348 52.05 27.98 -13.28
C GLU A 348 52.82 28.75 -14.38
N ASP A 349 52.80 28.30 -15.64
CA ASP A 349 53.41 29.00 -16.79
C ASP A 349 52.47 30.05 -17.46
N ARG A 350 51.35 30.41 -16.80
CA ARG A 350 50.37 31.41 -17.29
C ARG A 350 50.05 32.52 -16.29
N ILE A 351 50.99 32.87 -15.41
CA ILE A 351 50.91 34.07 -14.56
C ILE A 351 52.06 35.01 -14.87
#